data_AF-A0A8J2PGT5-F1
#
_entry.id   AF-A0A8J2PGT5-F1
#
_cell.length_a   1.000
_cell.length_b   1.000
_cell.length_c   1.000
_cell.angle_alpha   90.00
_cell.angle_beta   90.00
_cell.angle_gamma   90.00
#
_symmetry.space_group_name_H-M   'P 1'
#
loop_
_entity.id
_entity.type
_entity.pdbx_description
1 polymer ?
#
loop_
_entity_poly.entity_id
_entity_poly.type
_entity_poly.pdbx_seq_one_letter_code
_entity_poly.pdbx_strand_id
1 'polypeptide(L)'
;MDPETGFPVTHTTTTTTTSTSVVTTLRFDPTYTRSLPGTLKCAQMVLNLIGFICVAVARYSTWTVASWFSFVAMGGLFITLFLFVFFLYHIIEKLYFIPWLLVEWVYCALWTFFYFTAATACASYGGYDSAFAAAAFFGYVAMLLYGFDAYLKYISWRAGEIAQGDRIVNKTTTTTSSPAAY
;
A
#
# COMPACT_ATOMS: atom_id res chain seq x y z
N MET A 1 23.02 -47.93 41.36
CA MET A 1 21.55 -48.04 41.19
C MET A 1 21.03 -46.62 41.25
N ASP A 2 21.10 -45.94 40.11
CA ASP A 2 20.61 -44.58 39.96
C ASP A 2 19.07 -44.58 39.95
N PRO A 3 18.41 -43.59 40.57
CA PRO A 3 16.96 -43.51 40.58
C PRO A 3 16.46 -43.13 39.18
N GLU A 4 15.50 -43.91 38.68
CA GLU A 4 14.70 -43.69 37.48
C GLU A 4 14.35 -42.20 37.32
N THR A 5 14.94 -41.58 36.29
CA THR A 5 14.59 -40.24 35.83
C THR A 5 13.16 -40.25 35.30
N GLY A 6 12.18 -40.00 36.17
CA GLY A 6 10.79 -39.85 35.79
C GLY A 6 10.62 -38.70 34.80
N PHE A 7 10.25 -39.03 33.55
CA PHE A 7 9.89 -38.03 32.55
C PHE A 7 8.63 -37.26 33.02
N PRO A 8 8.59 -35.92 32.95
CA PRO A 8 7.40 -35.16 33.34
C PRO A 8 6.23 -35.49 32.40
N VAL A 9 5.17 -36.09 32.95
CA VAL A 9 3.93 -36.52 32.26
C VAL A 9 3.00 -35.33 31.97
N THR A 10 3.55 -34.20 31.51
CA THR A 10 2.76 -33.01 31.15
C THR A 10 3.21 -32.52 29.79
N HIS A 11 2.40 -32.81 28.78
CA HIS A 11 2.57 -32.22 27.45
C HIS A 11 1.69 -30.97 27.35
N THR A 12 2.32 -29.80 27.45
CA THR A 12 1.66 -28.51 27.20
C THR A 12 1.54 -28.31 25.68
N THR A 13 0.41 -28.72 25.10
CA THR A 13 0.12 -28.45 23.69
C THR A 13 -0.47 -27.04 23.54
N THR A 14 0.34 -26.10 23.05
CA THR A 14 -0.13 -24.74 22.76
C THR A 14 -0.72 -24.68 21.35
N THR A 15 -2.04 -24.78 21.23
CA THR A 15 -2.74 -24.60 19.94
C THR A 15 -3.00 -23.11 19.70
N THR A 16 -2.31 -22.50 18.73
CA THR A 16 -2.54 -21.10 18.36
C THR A 16 -3.64 -21.03 17.30
N THR A 17 -4.88 -20.78 17.71
CA THR A 17 -6.00 -20.57 16.78
C THR A 17 -6.04 -19.10 16.35
N THR A 18 -5.70 -18.81 15.09
CA THR A 18 -5.80 -17.44 14.56
C THR A 18 -7.21 -17.23 14.01
N SER A 19 -8.06 -16.46 14.70
CA SER A 19 -9.35 -16.02 14.17
C SER A 19 -9.27 -14.56 13.70
N THR A 20 -9.40 -14.32 12.40
CA THR A 20 -9.45 -12.97 11.82
C THR A 20 -10.88 -12.45 11.90
N SER A 21 -11.18 -11.48 12.76
CA SER A 21 -12.48 -10.80 12.79
C SER A 21 -12.35 -9.40 12.19
N VAL A 22 -12.90 -9.22 10.99
CA VAL A 22 -12.99 -7.91 10.34
C VAL A 22 -14.34 -7.28 10.72
N VAL A 23 -14.32 -6.10 11.35
CA VAL A 23 -15.53 -5.40 11.79
C VAL A 23 -16.17 -4.72 10.58
N THR A 24 -17.11 -5.42 9.93
CA THR A 24 -17.76 -5.04 8.67
C THR A 24 -18.85 -3.97 8.82
N THR A 25 -18.57 -2.88 9.55
CA THR A 25 -19.51 -1.76 9.66
C THR A 25 -19.05 -0.63 8.74
N LEU A 26 -19.87 -0.30 7.74
CA LEU A 26 -19.58 0.75 6.76
C LEU A 26 -19.62 2.11 7.46
N ARG A 27 -18.46 2.55 7.95
CA ARG A 27 -18.31 3.79 8.72
C ARG A 27 -17.31 4.69 8.00
N PHE A 28 -17.73 5.93 7.72
CA PHE A 28 -16.82 6.97 7.26
C PHE A 28 -15.82 7.26 8.38
N ASP A 29 -14.59 6.78 8.23
CA ASP A 29 -13.54 7.00 9.22
C ASP A 29 -12.52 8.04 8.71
N PRO A 30 -12.69 9.33 9.06
CA PRO A 30 -11.70 10.36 8.75
C PRO A 30 -10.35 10.12 9.44
N THR A 31 -10.24 9.15 10.35
CA THR A 31 -8.96 8.73 10.92
C THR A 31 -8.10 8.01 9.87
N TYR A 32 -8.70 7.41 8.83
CA TYR A 32 -7.97 6.75 7.73
C TYR A 32 -7.14 7.75 6.91
N THR A 33 -7.59 9.00 6.72
CA THR A 33 -6.78 10.02 6.04
C THR A 33 -5.53 10.41 6.83
N ARG A 34 -5.54 10.13 8.14
CA ARG A 34 -4.42 10.38 9.05
C ARG A 34 -3.54 9.13 9.27
N SER A 35 -3.95 7.99 8.73
CA SER A 35 -3.13 6.79 8.70
C SER A 35 -1.99 6.95 7.68
N LEU A 36 -0.86 6.29 7.95
CA LEU A 36 0.30 6.27 7.06
C LEU A 36 -0.07 5.99 5.57
N PRO A 37 -0.88 4.96 5.24
CA PRO A 37 -1.27 4.71 3.85
C PRO A 37 -2.22 5.77 3.27
N GLY A 38 -3.10 6.34 4.09
CA GLY A 38 -4.04 7.38 3.65
C GLY A 38 -3.33 8.69 3.30
N THR A 39 -2.40 9.15 4.15
CA THR A 39 -1.63 10.37 3.89
C THR A 39 -0.74 10.23 2.66
N LEU A 40 -0.12 9.06 2.44
CA LEU A 40 0.67 8.78 1.24
C LEU A 40 -0.18 8.87 -0.04
N LYS A 41 -1.39 8.29 -0.05
CA LYS A 41 -2.31 8.39 -1.19
C LYS A 41 -2.72 9.84 -1.46
N CYS A 42 -3.01 10.62 -0.41
CA CYS A 42 -3.31 12.05 -0.57
C CYS A 42 -2.12 12.81 -1.17
N ALA A 43 -0.89 12.54 -0.71
CA ALA A 43 0.31 13.16 -1.26
C ALA A 43 0.53 12.79 -2.73
N GLN A 44 0.32 11.52 -3.11
CA GLN A 44 0.36 11.05 -4.50
C GLN A 44 -0.65 11.82 -5.37
N MET A 45 -1.90 11.98 -4.91
CA MET A 45 -2.92 12.72 -5.65
C MET A 45 -2.56 14.19 -5.86
N VAL A 46 -2.01 14.85 -4.84
CA VAL A 46 -1.57 16.25 -4.94
C VAL A 46 -0.41 16.38 -5.93
N LEU A 47 0.56 15.47 -5.87
CA LEU A 47 1.70 15.44 -6.81
C LEU A 47 1.25 15.18 -8.26
N ASN A 48 0.32 14.24 -8.47
CA ASN A 48 -0.28 13.99 -9.78
C ASN A 48 -0.93 15.27 -10.35
N LEU A 49 -1.69 15.99 -9.52
CA LEU A 49 -2.37 17.22 -9.94
C LEU A 49 -1.37 18.34 -10.26
N ILE A 50 -0.38 18.57 -9.40
CA ILE A 50 0.65 19.58 -9.61
C ILE A 50 1.45 19.27 -10.88
N GLY A 51 1.91 18.03 -11.05
CA GLY A 51 2.64 17.60 -12.24
C GLY A 51 1.82 17.80 -13.51
N PHE A 52 0.53 17.46 -13.48
CA PHE A 52 -0.37 17.68 -14.61
C PHE A 52 -0.51 19.18 -14.96
N ILE A 53 -0.70 20.04 -13.95
CA ILE A 53 -0.78 21.49 -14.15
C ILE A 53 0.53 22.03 -14.74
N CYS A 54 1.68 21.59 -14.24
CA CYS A 54 2.99 22.00 -14.77
C CYS A 54 3.14 21.68 -16.27
N VAL A 55 2.68 20.50 -16.70
CA VAL A 55 2.73 20.10 -18.11
C VAL A 55 1.68 20.82 -18.95
N ALA A 56 0.47 21.03 -18.42
CA ALA A 56 -0.61 21.70 -19.14
C ALA A 56 -0.32 23.19 -19.44
N VAL A 57 0.46 23.86 -18.58
CA VAL A 57 0.84 25.27 -18.76
C VAL A 57 2.08 25.42 -19.66
N ALA A 58 2.80 24.34 -19.96
CA ALA A 58 3.96 24.37 -20.85
C ALA A 58 3.56 24.82 -22.27
N ARG A 59 4.39 25.65 -22.91
CA ARG A 59 4.08 26.23 -24.23
C ARG A 59 3.94 25.17 -25.32
N TYR A 60 4.61 24.03 -25.15
CA TYR A 60 4.55 22.89 -26.06
C TYR A 60 3.75 21.72 -25.47
N SER A 61 2.66 22.01 -24.74
CA SER A 61 1.79 21.00 -24.14
C SER A 61 1.20 19.97 -25.15
N THR A 62 1.26 20.23 -26.46
CA THR A 62 0.83 19.30 -27.52
C THR A 62 1.90 18.29 -27.95
N TRP A 63 3.13 18.41 -27.44
CA TRP A 63 4.19 17.46 -27.76
C TRP A 63 3.95 16.11 -27.08
N THR A 64 4.40 15.03 -27.72
CA THR A 64 4.22 13.65 -27.24
C THR A 64 4.67 13.46 -25.79
N VAL A 65 5.70 14.20 -25.36
CA VAL A 65 6.24 14.19 -23.99
C VAL A 65 5.20 14.69 -22.97
N ALA A 66 4.53 15.80 -23.28
CA ALA A 66 3.49 16.37 -22.44
C ALA A 66 2.28 15.44 -22.36
N SER A 67 1.87 14.85 -23.48
CA SER A 67 0.79 13.88 -23.54
C SER A 67 1.11 12.61 -22.73
N TRP A 68 2.35 12.10 -22.80
CA TRP A 68 2.79 10.96 -22.00
C TRP A 68 2.73 11.26 -20.50
N PHE A 69 3.32 12.38 -20.07
CA PHE A 69 3.26 12.77 -18.66
C PHE A 69 1.82 12.98 -18.19
N SER A 70 0.98 13.61 -19.03
CA SER A 70 -0.43 13.85 -18.73
C SER A 70 -1.20 12.54 -18.55
N PHE A 71 -0.94 11.53 -19.38
CA PHE A 71 -1.53 10.21 -19.23
C PHE A 71 -1.12 9.55 -17.91
N VAL A 72 0.17 9.60 -17.55
CA VAL A 72 0.67 9.03 -16.29
C VAL A 72 0.05 9.72 -15.08
N ALA A 73 0.00 11.06 -15.10
CA ALA A 73 -0.54 11.87 -14.02
C ALA A 73 -2.05 11.70 -13.84
N MET A 74 -2.82 11.76 -14.94
CA MET A 74 -4.28 11.56 -14.89
C MET A 74 -4.64 10.11 -14.55
N GLY A 75 -3.98 9.14 -15.18
CA GLY A 75 -4.17 7.72 -14.88
C GLY A 75 -3.85 7.41 -13.41
N GLY A 76 -2.78 8.00 -12.88
CA GLY A 76 -2.42 7.89 -11.47
C GLY A 76 -3.45 8.51 -10.55
N LEU A 77 -3.93 9.69 -10.88
CA LEU A 77 -4.95 10.39 -10.11
C LEU A 77 -6.26 9.58 -10.06
N PHE A 78 -6.75 9.08 -11.19
CA PHE A 78 -7.98 8.28 -11.22
C PHE A 78 -7.84 6.96 -10.47
N ILE A 79 -6.77 6.20 -10.71
CA ILE A 79 -6.58 4.90 -10.02
C ILE A 79 -6.39 5.11 -8.51
N THR A 80 -5.61 6.12 -8.10
CA THR A 80 -5.43 6.43 -6.67
C THR A 80 -6.75 6.87 -6.05
N LEU A 81 -7.57 7.67 -6.75
CA LEU A 81 -8.89 8.08 -6.28
C LEU A 81 -9.83 6.89 -6.09
N PHE A 82 -9.91 5.98 -7.07
CA PHE A 82 -10.73 4.78 -6.95
C PHE A 82 -10.30 3.90 -5.77
N LEU A 83 -8.98 3.66 -5.63
CA LEU A 83 -8.45 2.93 -4.49
C LEU A 83 -8.79 3.63 -3.18
N PHE A 84 -8.57 4.94 -3.10
CA PHE A 84 -8.85 5.74 -1.90
C PHE A 84 -10.32 5.66 -1.49
N VAL A 85 -11.24 5.74 -2.46
CA VAL A 85 -12.69 5.56 -2.24
C VAL A 85 -12.99 4.14 -1.74
N PHE A 86 -12.41 3.10 -2.33
CA PHE A 86 -12.63 1.72 -1.88
C PHE A 86 -12.14 1.48 -0.45
N PHE A 87 -11.01 2.07 -0.08
CA PHE A 87 -10.50 2.02 1.30
C PHE A 87 -11.37 2.83 2.26
N LEU A 88 -11.79 4.05 1.89
CA LEU A 88 -12.67 4.89 2.71
C LEU A 88 -13.99 4.20 3.05
N TYR A 89 -14.62 3.56 2.07
CA TYR A 89 -15.91 2.87 2.26
C TYR A 89 -15.78 1.45 2.81
N HIS A 90 -14.56 0.98 3.15
CA HIS A 90 -14.31 -0.38 3.63
C HIS A 90 -14.85 -1.47 2.68
N ILE A 91 -15.00 -1.16 1.38
CA ILE A 91 -15.45 -2.11 0.35
C ILE A 91 -14.45 -3.26 0.20
N ILE A 92 -13.18 -2.96 0.49
CA ILE A 92 -12.03 -3.89 0.54
C ILE A 92 -12.34 -5.09 1.46
N GLU A 93 -13.03 -4.87 2.58
CA GLU A 93 -13.36 -5.90 3.57
C GLU A 93 -14.43 -6.90 3.07
N LYS A 94 -15.33 -6.45 2.19
CA LYS A 94 -16.27 -7.34 1.51
C LYS A 94 -15.62 -8.17 0.41
N LEU A 95 -14.51 -7.70 -0.15
CA LEU A 95 -13.79 -8.33 -1.26
C LEU A 95 -12.51 -9.02 -0.77
N TYR A 96 -12.63 -9.88 0.25
CA TYR A 96 -11.51 -10.63 0.84
C TYR A 96 -10.86 -11.65 -0.12
N PHE A 97 -11.50 -11.98 -1.24
CA PHE A 97 -10.91 -12.86 -2.26
C PHE A 97 -9.72 -12.23 -3.00
N ILE A 98 -9.65 -10.90 -3.04
CA ILE A 98 -8.60 -10.18 -3.78
C ILE A 98 -7.45 -9.85 -2.82
N PRO A 99 -6.20 -10.23 -3.14
CA PRO A 99 -5.03 -9.82 -2.35
C PRO A 99 -4.73 -8.34 -2.58
N TRP A 100 -5.50 -7.46 -1.94
CA TRP A 100 -5.45 -6.01 -2.13
C TRP A 100 -4.06 -5.42 -1.91
N LEU A 101 -3.32 -5.91 -0.92
CA LEU A 101 -1.95 -5.46 -0.64
C LEU A 101 -1.01 -5.71 -1.84
N LEU A 102 -1.19 -6.82 -2.56
CA LEU A 102 -0.42 -7.14 -3.75
C LEU A 102 -0.85 -6.27 -4.94
N VAL A 103 -2.16 -6.06 -5.11
CA VAL A 103 -2.70 -5.15 -6.15
C VAL A 103 -2.12 -3.75 -5.99
N GLU A 104 -2.11 -3.23 -4.76
CA GLU A 104 -1.54 -1.91 -4.50
C GLU A 104 -0.03 -1.85 -4.68
N TRP A 105 0.69 -2.91 -4.28
CA TRP A 105 2.13 -2.99 -4.48
C TRP A 105 2.48 -2.94 -5.98
N VAL A 106 1.80 -3.75 -6.80
CA VAL A 106 1.96 -3.75 -8.25
C VAL A 106 1.64 -2.38 -8.83
N TYR A 107 0.53 -1.78 -8.42
CA TYR A 107 0.15 -0.44 -8.85
C TYR A 107 1.25 0.59 -8.56
N CYS A 108 1.75 0.64 -7.32
CA CYS A 108 2.78 1.60 -6.92
C CYS A 108 4.10 1.37 -7.68
N ALA A 109 4.51 0.11 -7.88
CA ALA A 109 5.72 -0.22 -8.64
C ALA A 109 5.60 0.20 -10.12
N LEU A 110 4.44 -0.06 -10.73
CA LEU A 110 4.18 0.25 -12.14
C LEU A 110 4.10 1.76 -12.36
N TRP A 111 3.46 2.49 -11.43
CA TRP A 111 3.40 3.95 -11.48
C TRP A 111 4.75 4.63 -11.21
N THR A 112 5.59 4.03 -10.37
CA THR A 112 6.99 4.47 -10.19
C THR A 112 7.74 4.42 -11.52
N PHE A 113 7.63 3.31 -12.26
CA PHE A 113 8.27 3.17 -13.57
C PHE A 113 7.74 4.16 -14.60
N PHE A 114 6.42 4.37 -14.65
CA PHE A 114 5.81 5.36 -15.54
C PHE A 114 6.27 6.78 -15.22
N TYR A 115 6.32 7.15 -13.94
CA TYR A 115 6.84 8.45 -13.54
C TYR A 115 8.32 8.62 -13.84
N PHE A 116 9.14 7.58 -13.70
CA PHE A 116 10.54 7.62 -14.09
C PHE A 116 10.72 7.94 -15.59
N THR A 117 10.00 7.24 -16.46
CA THR A 117 10.08 7.47 -17.91
C THR A 117 9.49 8.83 -18.31
N ALA A 118 8.36 9.23 -17.72
CA ALA A 118 7.73 10.52 -17.98
C ALA A 118 8.60 11.71 -17.51
N ALA A 119 9.14 11.64 -16.29
CA ALA A 119 10.01 12.68 -15.75
C ALA A 119 11.30 12.81 -16.56
N THR A 120 11.91 11.69 -16.96
CA THR A 120 13.11 11.70 -17.81
C THR A 120 12.81 12.30 -19.19
N ALA A 121 11.65 12.00 -19.76
CA ALA A 121 11.21 12.60 -21.01
C ALA A 121 10.99 14.12 -20.85
N CYS A 122 10.38 14.60 -19.77
CA CYS A 122 10.25 16.05 -19.53
C CYS A 122 11.61 16.72 -19.27
N ALA A 123 12.54 16.04 -18.59
CA ALA A 123 13.85 16.58 -18.25
C ALA A 123 14.69 16.88 -19.50
N SER A 124 14.62 16.06 -20.54
CA SER A 124 15.35 16.30 -21.79
C SER A 124 14.91 17.56 -22.53
N TYR A 125 13.68 18.04 -22.29
CA TYR A 125 13.14 19.27 -22.86
C TYR A 125 13.12 20.44 -21.87
N GLY A 126 13.56 20.24 -20.63
CA GLY A 126 13.58 21.25 -19.59
C GLY A 126 14.49 22.46 -19.90
N GLY A 127 15.48 22.29 -20.78
CA GLY A 127 16.33 23.39 -21.25
C GLY A 127 15.62 24.36 -22.22
N TYR A 128 14.51 23.93 -22.84
CA TYR A 128 13.74 24.75 -23.79
C TYR A 128 12.54 25.42 -23.13
N ASP A 129 11.93 24.78 -22.13
CA ASP A 129 10.82 25.34 -21.37
C ASP A 129 10.97 25.03 -19.88
N SER A 130 10.98 26.10 -19.07
CA SER A 130 11.00 26.00 -17.61
C SER A 130 9.82 25.20 -17.03
N ALA A 131 8.68 25.16 -17.72
CA ALA A 131 7.53 24.37 -17.30
C ALA A 131 7.81 22.86 -17.38
N PHE A 132 8.54 22.39 -18.40
CA PHE A 132 8.97 20.99 -18.49
C PHE A 132 10.00 20.64 -17.42
N ALA A 133 10.91 21.57 -17.07
CA ALA A 133 11.84 21.35 -15.97
C ALA A 133 11.10 21.20 -14.63
N ALA A 134 10.10 22.05 -14.37
CA ALA A 134 9.26 21.94 -13.17
C ALA A 134 8.45 20.63 -13.16
N ALA A 135 7.84 20.25 -14.28
CA ALA A 135 7.13 18.99 -14.42
C ALA A 135 8.03 17.78 -14.17
N ALA A 136 9.26 17.80 -14.69
CA ALA A 136 10.24 16.75 -14.46
C ALA A 136 10.61 16.63 -12.97
N PHE A 137 10.84 17.76 -12.29
CA PHE A 137 11.10 17.79 -10.85
C PHE A 137 9.95 17.14 -10.06
N PHE A 138 8.72 17.61 -10.26
CA PHE A 138 7.55 17.04 -9.57
C PHE A 138 7.30 15.58 -9.96
N GLY A 139 7.59 15.20 -11.21
CA GLY A 139 7.52 13.81 -11.67
C GLY A 139 8.51 12.90 -10.96
N TYR A 140 9.75 13.35 -10.71
CA TYR A 140 10.72 12.58 -9.91
C TYR A 140 10.32 12.52 -8.43
N VAL A 141 9.76 13.58 -7.87
CA VAL A 141 9.22 13.54 -6.50
C VAL A 141 8.06 12.55 -6.42
N ALA A 142 7.15 12.53 -7.39
CA ALA A 142 6.09 11.54 -7.48
C ALA A 142 6.64 10.12 -7.62
N MET A 143 7.66 9.91 -8.47
CA MET A 143 8.36 8.63 -8.60
C MET A 143 8.87 8.13 -7.24
N LEU A 144 9.58 8.97 -6.49
CA LEU A 144 10.10 8.59 -5.18
C LEU A 144 8.98 8.27 -4.18
N LEU A 145 7.89 9.01 -4.23
CA LEU A 145 6.78 8.83 -3.30
C LEU A 145 5.98 7.55 -3.61
N TYR A 146 5.76 7.22 -4.89
CA TYR A 146 5.22 5.93 -5.31
C TYR A 146 6.18 4.77 -4.99
N GLY A 147 7.48 4.98 -5.17
CA GLY A 147 8.51 3.97 -4.85
C GLY A 147 8.61 3.68 -3.35
N PHE A 148 8.54 4.72 -2.52
CA PHE A 148 8.49 4.60 -1.07
C PHE A 148 7.23 3.86 -0.62
N ASP A 149 6.08 4.19 -1.22
CA ASP A 149 4.83 3.48 -0.93
C ASP A 149 4.91 1.98 -1.32
N ALA A 150 5.49 1.68 -2.48
CA ALA A 150 5.74 0.30 -2.90
C ALA A 150 6.67 -0.43 -1.92
N TYR A 151 7.70 0.24 -1.41
CA TYR A 151 8.63 -0.35 -0.44
C TYR A 151 7.95 -0.69 0.89
N LEU A 152 7.13 0.22 1.42
CA LEU A 152 6.35 -0.03 2.63
C LEU A 152 5.41 -1.21 2.43
N LYS A 153 4.67 -1.24 1.32
CA LYS A 153 3.75 -2.33 1.00
C LYS A 153 4.46 -3.67 0.80
N TYR A 154 5.68 -3.66 0.26
CA TYR A 154 6.50 -4.86 0.13
C TYR A 154 6.89 -5.44 1.50
N ILE A 155 7.27 -4.59 2.46
CA ILE A 155 7.56 -5.01 3.83
C ILE A 155 6.32 -5.58 4.49
N SER A 156 5.18 -4.90 4.40
CA SER A 156 3.90 -5.37 4.96
C SER A 156 3.46 -6.70 4.36
N TRP A 157 3.63 -6.87 3.04
CA TRP A 157 3.33 -8.14 2.37
C TRP A 157 4.23 -9.27 2.87
N ARG A 158 5.53 -9.00 3.04
CA ARG A 158 6.47 -9.95 3.62
C ARG A 158 6.20 -10.29 5.09
N ALA A 159 5.62 -9.35 5.84
CA ALA A 159 5.19 -9.56 7.21
C ALA A 159 3.86 -10.33 7.33
N GLY A 160 3.16 -10.55 6.21
CA GLY A 160 1.85 -11.20 6.18
C GLY A 160 0.75 -10.33 6.81
N GLU A 161 0.93 -9.01 6.75
CA GLU A 161 -0.07 -8.05 7.22
C GLU A 161 -1.27 -8.02 6.29
N ILE A 162 -2.46 -7.75 6.85
CA ILE A 162 -3.69 -7.56 6.09
C ILE A 162 -3.77 -6.11 5.62
N ALA A 163 -4.26 -5.90 4.38
CA ALA A 163 -4.31 -4.58 3.74
C ALA A 163 -5.17 -3.55 4.52
N GLN A 164 -6.20 -4.02 5.21
CA GLN A 164 -7.04 -3.23 6.11
C GLN A 164 -7.76 -4.18 7.09
N GLY A 165 -7.96 -3.75 8.33
CA GLY A 165 -8.58 -4.52 9.41
C GLY A 165 -7.60 -4.91 10.53
N ASP A 166 -8.11 -5.15 11.74
CA ASP A 166 -7.31 -5.54 12.89
C ASP A 166 -7.24 -7.07 12.99
N ARG A 167 -6.04 -7.63 13.08
CA ARG A 167 -5.86 -9.09 13.23
C ARG A 167 -5.88 -9.41 14.73
N ILE A 168 -7.08 -9.57 15.31
CA ILE A 168 -7.21 -9.96 16.72
C ILE A 168 -6.72 -11.41 16.88
N VAL A 169 -5.46 -11.59 17.28
CA VAL A 169 -4.90 -12.91 17.59
C VAL A 169 -5.42 -13.36 18.96
N ASN A 170 -6.55 -14.05 18.98
CA ASN A 170 -7.04 -14.70 20.20
C ASN A 170 -6.15 -15.90 20.54
N LYS A 171 -5.25 -15.74 21.50
CA LYS A 171 -4.36 -16.82 21.96
C LYS A 171 -5.10 -17.67 23.00
N THR A 172 -5.74 -18.77 22.58
CA THR A 172 -6.39 -19.72 23.50
C THR A 172 -5.38 -20.76 23.99
N THR A 173 -5.03 -20.74 25.27
CA THR A 173 -4.18 -21.78 25.90
C THR A 173 -5.08 -22.86 26.52
N THR A 174 -5.12 -24.05 25.93
CA THR A 174 -5.81 -25.22 26.51
C THR A 174 -4.79 -26.10 27.23
N THR A 175 -4.96 -26.28 28.55
CA THR A 175 -4.13 -27.19 29.35
C THR A 175 -4.89 -28.51 29.55
N THR A 176 -4.46 -29.59 28.91
CA THR A 176 -5.02 -30.93 29.12
C THR A 176 -4.15 -31.71 30.10
N SER A 177 -4.66 -31.92 31.32
CA SER A 177 -4.10 -32.89 32.26
C SER A 177 -4.68 -34.27 31.97
N SER A 178 -3.85 -35.22 31.54
CA SER A 178 -4.27 -36.63 31.48
C SER A 178 -4.44 -37.16 32.92
N PRO A 179 -5.50 -37.91 33.24
CA PRO A 179 -5.60 -38.56 34.55
C PRO A 179 -4.46 -39.58 34.67
N ALA A 180 -3.81 -39.60 35.83
CA ALA A 180 -2.79 -40.61 36.14
C ALA A 180 -3.43 -42.00 36.04
N ALA A 181 -2.92 -42.85 35.15
CA ALA A 181 -3.28 -44.25 35.11
C ALA A 181 -2.75 -44.91 36.40
N TYR A 182 -3.68 -45.35 37.24
CA TYR A 182 -3.46 -46.10 38.48
C TYR A 182 -3.19 -47.57 38.19
#